data_AF-A0A9P0BBG5-F1
#
_entry.id   AF-A0A9P0BBG5-F1
#
_cell.length_a   1.000
_cell.length_b   1.000
_cell.length_c   1.000
_cell.angle_alpha   90.00
_cell.angle_beta   90.00
_cell.angle_gamma   90.00
#
_symmetry.space_group_name_H-M   'P 1'
#
loop_
_entity.id
_entity.type
_entity.pdbx_description
1 polymer ?
#
loop_
_entity_poly.entity_id
_entity_poly.type
_entity_poly.pdbx_seq_one_letter_code
_entity_poly.pdbx_strand_id
1 'polypeptide(L)'
;MPQDYDSKISLHLDINHGLDRVTELVQTRLVECGWRDQVRLACRKAIVENGNDQHVPTVDELISTVTPKARALVPDAVKKELLHELELILVNVDKSGYSKSF
;
A
#
# COMPACT_ATOMS: atom_id res chain seq x y z
N MET A 1 21.03 17.13 12.10
CA MET A 1 20.00 17.72 11.20
C MET A 1 19.44 16.65 10.26
N PRO A 2 18.42 15.87 10.68
CA PRO A 2 17.62 15.03 9.76
C PRO A 2 16.15 15.48 9.59
N GLN A 3 15.61 16.33 10.48
CA GLN A 3 14.17 16.63 10.55
C GLN A 3 13.61 17.51 9.40
N ASP A 4 14.47 18.30 8.74
CA ASP A 4 14.03 19.21 7.66
C ASP A 4 13.73 18.50 6.34
N TYR A 5 14.36 17.36 6.07
CA TYR A 5 14.14 16.60 4.83
C TYR A 5 12.77 15.93 4.83
N ASP A 6 12.41 15.29 5.94
CA ASP A 6 11.10 14.63 6.09
C ASP A 6 9.94 15.64 6.01
N SER A 7 10.10 16.81 6.63
CA SER A 7 9.09 17.87 6.61
C SER A 7 8.88 18.43 5.20
N LYS A 8 9.97 18.61 4.43
CA LYS A 8 9.90 19.09 3.05
C LYS A 8 9.30 18.05 2.10
N ILE A 9 9.61 16.77 2.31
CA ILE A 9 9.00 15.65 1.57
C ILE A 9 7.51 15.58 1.85
N SER A 10 7.10 15.64 3.13
CA SER A 10 5.68 15.62 3.53
C SER A 10 4.90 16.77 2.90
N LEU A 11 5.41 18.00 3.01
CA LEU A 11 4.75 19.18 2.44
C LEU A 11 4.64 19.10 0.91
N HIS A 12 5.66 18.58 0.22
CA HIS A 12 5.62 18.48 -1.23
C HIS A 12 4.68 17.36 -1.71
N LEU A 13 4.61 16.24 -0.98
CA LEU A 13 3.63 15.17 -1.22
C LEU A 13 2.19 15.68 -1.05
N ASP A 14 1.95 16.52 -0.05
CA ASP A 14 0.65 17.15 0.17
C ASP A 14 0.29 18.13 -0.98
N ILE A 15 1.23 18.97 -1.41
CA ILE A 15 1.00 19.95 -2.50
C ILE A 15 0.78 19.28 -3.86
N ASN A 16 1.42 18.13 -4.11
CA ASN A 16 1.36 17.46 -5.41
C ASN A 16 0.40 16.27 -5.43
N HIS A 17 -0.41 16.11 -4.37
CA HIS A 17 -1.26 14.93 -4.17
C HIS A 17 -0.49 13.62 -4.34
N GLY A 18 0.80 13.62 -4.01
CA GLY A 18 1.70 12.49 -4.23
C GLY A 18 1.22 11.28 -3.45
N LEU A 19 0.77 11.47 -2.21
CA LEU A 19 0.23 10.40 -1.38
C LEU A 19 -1.07 9.80 -1.94
N ASP A 20 -1.95 10.64 -2.49
CA ASP A 20 -3.20 10.18 -3.12
C ASP A 20 -2.89 9.33 -4.36
N ARG A 21 -1.96 9.80 -5.21
CA ARG A 21 -1.52 9.09 -6.41
C ARG A 21 -0.85 7.75 -6.08
N VAL A 22 -0.01 7.74 -5.04
CA VAL A 22 0.63 6.53 -4.50
C VAL A 22 -0.43 5.53 -4.04
N THR A 23 -1.42 6.02 -3.29
CA THR A 23 -2.50 5.19 -2.74
C THR A 23 -3.35 4.58 -3.86
N GLU A 24 -3.77 5.39 -4.82
CA GLU A 24 -4.57 4.96 -5.98
C GLU A 24 -3.82 3.93 -6.83
N LEU A 25 -2.53 4.17 -7.11
CA LEU A 25 -1.68 3.25 -7.86
C LEU A 25 -1.58 1.88 -7.18
N VAL A 26 -1.25 1.86 -5.89
CA VAL A 26 -1.12 0.62 -5.11
C VAL A 26 -2.45 -0.12 -5.09
N GLN A 27 -3.57 0.57 -4.82
CA GLN A 27 -4.88 -0.05 -4.82
C GLN A 27 -5.23 -0.66 -6.18
N THR A 28 -4.98 0.07 -7.27
CA THR A 28 -5.25 -0.38 -8.64
C THR A 28 -4.46 -1.65 -8.96
N ARG A 29 -3.14 -1.65 -8.74
CA ARG A 29 -2.31 -2.82 -9.03
C ARG A 29 -2.66 -4.03 -8.18
N LEU A 30 -3.00 -3.84 -6.91
CA LEU A 30 -3.45 -4.93 -6.04
C LEU A 30 -4.80 -5.52 -6.51
N VAL A 31 -5.69 -4.72 -7.09
CA VAL A 31 -6.92 -5.24 -7.70
C VAL A 31 -6.62 -6.00 -8.98
N GLU A 32 -5.83 -5.43 -9.89
CA GLU A 32 -5.52 -6.01 -11.20
C GLU A 32 -4.75 -7.33 -11.11
N CYS A 33 -3.82 -7.47 -10.16
CA CYS A 33 -3.11 -8.74 -9.95
C CYS A 33 -3.95 -9.78 -9.18
N GLY A 34 -5.21 -9.47 -8.86
CA GLY A 34 -6.13 -10.37 -8.16
C GLY A 34 -5.90 -10.50 -6.65
N TRP A 35 -4.97 -9.72 -6.08
CA TRP A 35 -4.64 -9.78 -4.66
C TRP A 35 -5.87 -9.53 -3.78
N ARG A 36 -6.71 -8.55 -4.14
CA ARG A 36 -7.93 -8.23 -3.38
C ARG A 36 -8.85 -9.44 -3.22
N ASP A 37 -9.02 -10.22 -4.29
CA ASP A 37 -9.90 -11.40 -4.28
C ASP A 37 -9.29 -12.56 -3.49
N GLN A 38 -7.96 -12.72 -3.56
CA GLN A 38 -7.22 -13.69 -2.74
C GLN A 38 -7.32 -13.38 -1.24
N VAL A 39 -7.18 -12.11 -0.85
CA VAL A 39 -7.37 -11.68 0.54
C VAL A 39 -8.80 -11.91 1.00
N ARG A 40 -9.79 -11.59 0.14
CA ARG A 40 -11.20 -11.87 0.44
C ARG A 40 -11.46 -13.36 0.66
N LEU A 41 -10.82 -14.22 -0.12
CA LEU A 41 -10.87 -15.67 0.06
C LEU A 41 -10.20 -16.09 1.37
N ALA A 42 -9.06 -15.51 1.73
CA ALA A 42 -8.38 -15.77 3.00
C ALA A 42 -9.24 -15.39 4.21
N CYS A 43 -9.96 -14.26 4.15
CA CYS A 43 -10.92 -13.88 5.18
C CYS A 43 -12.04 -14.92 5.33
N ARG A 44 -12.65 -15.34 4.21
CA ARG A 44 -13.72 -16.36 4.24
C ARG A 44 -13.23 -17.68 4.83
N LYS A 45 -12.02 -18.13 4.47
CA LYS A 45 -11.42 -19.33 5.04
C LYS A 45 -11.20 -19.20 6.54
N ALA A 46 -10.64 -18.08 7.00
CA ALA A 46 -10.41 -17.84 8.42
C ALA A 46 -11.73 -17.81 9.24
N ILE A 47 -12.83 -17.33 8.66
CA ILE A 47 -14.16 -17.37 9.29
C ILE A 47 -14.68 -18.81 9.38
N VAL A 48 -14.55 -19.59 8.30
CA VAL A 48 -15.05 -20.98 8.24
C VAL A 48 -14.21 -21.93 9.11
N GLU A 49 -12.88 -21.82 9.07
CA GLU A 49 -11.96 -22.66 9.85
C GLU A 49 -12.18 -22.48 11.36
N ASN A 50 -12.47 -21.25 11.80
CA ASN A 50 -12.81 -20.96 13.21
C ASN A 50 -14.26 -21.30 13.57
N GLY A 51 -15.17 -21.36 12.59
CA GLY A 51 -16.59 -21.70 12.82
C GLY A 51 -16.85 -23.17 13.19
N ASN A 52 -15.83 -24.02 13.11
CA ASN A 52 -15.86 -25.37 13.66
C ASN A 52 -15.75 -25.36 15.20
N ASP A 53 -15.16 -24.29 15.74
CA ASP A 53 -15.22 -23.93 17.15
C ASP A 53 -16.41 -22.95 17.33
N GLN A 54 -17.10 -22.97 18.46
CA GLN A 54 -18.34 -22.19 18.71
C GLN A 54 -18.14 -20.65 18.74
N HIS A 55 -17.06 -20.14 18.18
CA HIS A 55 -16.60 -18.77 18.25
C HIS A 55 -16.44 -18.16 16.86
N VAL A 56 -17.28 -17.17 16.54
CA VAL A 56 -17.12 -16.33 15.35
C VAL A 56 -16.00 -15.31 15.63
N PRO A 57 -14.93 -15.25 14.83
CA PRO A 57 -13.83 -14.33 15.08
C PRO A 57 -14.30 -12.87 14.94
N THR A 58 -13.80 -12.03 15.84
CA THR A 58 -13.93 -10.58 15.77
C THR A 58 -13.16 -10.01 14.56
N VAL A 59 -13.46 -8.76 14.20
CA VAL A 59 -12.76 -8.06 13.11
C VAL A 59 -11.26 -7.97 13.40
N ASP A 60 -10.87 -7.66 14.64
CA ASP A 60 -9.47 -7.51 15.02
C ASP A 60 -8.70 -8.84 14.95
N GLU A 61 -9.31 -9.95 15.37
CA GLU A 61 -8.74 -11.29 15.23
C GLU A 61 -8.58 -11.68 13.76
N LEU A 62 -9.57 -11.33 12.93
CA LEU A 62 -9.51 -11.55 11.50
C LEU A 62 -8.38 -10.73 10.85
N ILE A 63 -8.24 -9.46 11.23
CA ILE A 63 -7.14 -8.58 10.77
C ILE A 63 -5.80 -9.18 11.18
N SER A 64 -5.64 -9.55 12.45
CA SER A 64 -4.41 -10.13 13.00
C SER A 64 -4.01 -11.40 12.25
N THR A 65 -4.99 -12.25 11.92
CA THR A 65 -4.77 -13.53 11.22
C THR A 65 -4.51 -13.35 9.73
N VAL A 66 -5.25 -12.46 9.06
CA VAL A 66 -5.24 -12.34 7.59
C VAL A 66 -4.14 -11.39 7.12
N THR A 67 -3.82 -10.31 7.84
CA THR A 67 -2.81 -9.32 7.43
C THR A 67 -1.44 -9.92 7.05
N PRO A 68 -0.82 -10.82 7.83
CA PRO A 68 0.46 -11.42 7.43
C PRO A 68 0.34 -12.26 6.16
N LYS A 69 -0.77 -13.02 5.99
CA LYS A 69 -1.05 -13.80 4.77
C LYS A 69 -1.22 -12.86 3.58
N ALA A 70 -2.02 -11.81 3.74
CA ALA A 70 -2.26 -10.80 2.73
C ALA A 70 -0.96 -10.15 2.25
N ARG A 71 -0.07 -9.73 3.17
CA ARG A 71 1.25 -9.17 2.81
C ARG A 71 2.12 -10.15 2.01
N ALA A 72 2.08 -11.44 2.34
CA ALA A 72 2.82 -12.47 1.62
C ALA A 72 2.25 -12.77 0.22
N LEU A 73 0.96 -12.56 0.01
CA LEU A 73 0.28 -12.81 -1.27
C LEU A 73 0.61 -11.77 -2.36
N VAL A 74 1.22 -10.64 -2.02
CA VAL A 74 1.60 -9.63 -3.02
C VAL A 74 2.72 -10.22 -3.91
N PRO A 75 2.52 -10.37 -5.23
CA PRO A 75 3.55 -10.93 -6.11
C PRO A 75 4.78 -10.03 -6.19
N ASP A 76 5.97 -10.62 -6.26
CA ASP A 76 7.23 -9.85 -6.32
C ASP A 76 7.35 -8.97 -7.57
N ALA A 77 6.75 -9.39 -8.68
CA ALA A 77 6.65 -8.57 -9.89
C ALA A 77 5.90 -7.25 -9.61
N VAL A 78 4.77 -7.35 -8.90
CA VAL A 78 3.95 -6.18 -8.52
C VAL A 78 4.69 -5.29 -7.53
N LYS A 79 5.42 -5.86 -6.55
CA LYS A 79 6.25 -5.07 -5.63
C LYS A 79 7.31 -4.27 -6.37
N LYS A 80 8.00 -4.89 -7.34
CA LYS A 80 9.04 -4.23 -8.14
C LYS A 80 8.46 -3.12 -9.01
N GLU A 81 7.34 -3.39 -9.67
CA GLU A 81 6.62 -2.40 -10.47
C GLU A 81 6.17 -1.20 -9.62
N LEU A 82 5.50 -1.47 -8.48
CA LEU A 82 5.07 -0.43 -7.57
C LEU A 82 6.27 0.38 -7.07
N LEU A 83 7.36 -0.26 -6.64
CA LEU A 83 8.54 0.47 -6.20
C LEU A 83 9.08 1.41 -7.28
N HIS A 84 9.17 0.94 -8.53
CA HIS A 84 9.65 1.76 -9.64
C HIS A 84 8.74 2.97 -9.90
N GLU A 85 7.42 2.77 -9.92
CA GLU A 85 6.46 3.86 -10.14
C GLU A 85 6.45 4.85 -8.98
N LEU A 86 6.61 4.38 -7.74
CA LEU A 86 6.74 5.24 -6.55
C LEU A 86 8.01 6.09 -6.63
N GLU A 87 9.14 5.51 -7.05
CA GLU A 87 10.37 6.26 -7.30
C GLU A 87 10.15 7.36 -8.36
N LEU A 88 9.40 7.09 -9.44
CA LEU A 88 9.08 8.10 -10.45
C LEU A 88 8.21 9.23 -9.90
N ILE A 89 7.20 8.91 -9.08
CA ILE A 89 6.36 9.91 -8.43
C ILE A 89 7.21 10.82 -7.53
N LEU A 90 8.14 10.24 -6.77
CA LEU A 90 9.04 10.96 -5.85
C LEU A 90 10.14 11.76 -6.58
N VAL A 91 10.71 11.24 -7.66
CA VAL A 91 11.71 11.97 -8.48
C VAL A 91 11.07 13.15 -9.21
N ASN A 92 9.82 13.00 -9.68
CA ASN A 92 9.10 14.11 -10.30
C ASN A 92 8.69 15.17 -9.28
N VAL A 93 8.52 14.79 -8.01
CA VAL A 93 8.40 15.72 -6.89
C VAL A 93 9.66 16.60 -6.78
N ASP A 94 10.87 16.03 -6.83
CA ASP A 94 12.11 16.81 -6.73
C ASP A 94 12.36 17.75 -7.92
N LYS A 95 11.93 17.38 -9.13
CA LYS A 95 12.11 18.22 -10.34
C LYS A 95 11.26 19.49 -10.33
N SER A 96 10.10 19.48 -9.68
CA SER A 96 9.25 20.68 -9.57
C SER A 96 9.81 21.73 -8.59
N GLY A 97 10.76 21.35 -7.72
CA GLY A 97 11.46 22.24 -6.80
C GLY A 97 12.71 22.92 -7.37
N TYR A 98 13.17 22.53 -8.56
CA TYR A 98 14.30 23.14 -9.28
C TYR A 98 13.83 23.81 -10.58
N SER A 99 12.91 24.77 -10.47
CA SER A 99 12.88 25.84 -11.48
C SER A 99 14.10 26.72 -11.22
N LYS A 100 15.20 26.45 -11.94
CA LYS A 100 16.36 27.35 -11.98
C LYS A 100 15.86 28.72 -12.46
N SER A 101 15.71 29.66 -11.55
CA SER A 101 15.71 31.08 -11.90
C SER A 101 17.10 31.44 -12.40
N PHE A 102 17.20 31.75 -13.69
CA PHE A 102 18.31 32.50 -14.28
C PHE A 102 18.15 33.98 -13.98
#